data_AF-A0A7D7ZBT8-F1
#
_entry.id   AF-A0A7D7ZBT8-F1
#
_cell.length_a   1.000
_cell.length_b   1.000
_cell.length_c   1.000
_cell.angle_alpha   90.00
_cell.angle_beta   90.00
_cell.angle_gamma   90.00
#
_symmetry.space_group_name_H-M   'P 1'
#
loop_
_entity.id
_entity.type
_entity.pdbx_description
1 polymer ?
#
loop_
_entity_poly.entity_id
_entity_poly.type
_entity_poly.pdbx_seq_one_letter_code
_entity_poly.pdbx_strand_id
1 'polypeptide(L)'
;MHILAKKLVVEFIDAFFLVFAIGISSGDLAPFAITGVLIAMIFAGAHISGAHYNPAVTVSLFLRGSAPVREVFPYGLAIGFVIFGGMILVGPVSGAVFNPAVAAGLFVRSATDLSMLGLYTAASLAGGVAAAFVFLFTKGEK
;
A
#
# COMPACT_ATOMS: atom_id res chain seq x y z
N MET A 1 4.88 -24.88 -3.53
CA MET A 1 3.61 -24.33 -3.00
C MET A 1 3.79 -23.56 -1.69
N HIS A 2 4.59 -24.04 -0.73
CA HIS A 2 4.76 -23.38 0.58
C HIS A 2 5.34 -21.96 0.57
N ILE A 3 6.22 -21.59 -0.37
CA ILE A 3 6.84 -20.26 -0.40
C ILE A 3 5.84 -19.18 -0.86
N LEU A 4 5.08 -19.45 -1.92
CA LEU A 4 4.08 -18.51 -2.43
C LEU A 4 2.96 -18.28 -1.40
N ALA A 5 2.46 -19.33 -0.76
CA ALA A 5 1.44 -19.20 0.28
C ALA A 5 1.91 -18.31 1.44
N LYS A 6 3.16 -18.47 1.89
CA LYS A 6 3.74 -17.60 2.94
C LYS A 6 3.77 -16.12 2.51
N LYS A 7 4.21 -15.85 1.28
CA LYS A 7 4.22 -14.50 0.70
C LYS A 7 2.82 -13.87 0.68
N LEU A 8 1.80 -14.64 0.27
CA LEU A 8 0.43 -14.16 0.20
C LEU A 8 -0.16 -13.84 1.57
N VAL A 9 0.16 -14.64 2.58
CA VAL A 9 -0.26 -14.38 3.97
C VAL A 9 0.35 -13.07 4.48
N VAL A 10 1.63 -12.83 4.19
CA VAL A 10 2.31 -11.58 4.57
C VAL A 10 1.67 -10.38 3.86
N GLU A 11 1.49 -10.45 2.54
CA GLU A 11 0.81 -9.38 1.78
C GLU A 11 -0.61 -9.08 2.28
N PHE A 12 -1.35 -10.12 2.69
CA PHE A 12 -2.69 -9.96 3.29
C PHE A 12 -2.62 -9.27 4.66
N ILE A 13 -1.76 -9.75 5.56
CA ILE A 13 -1.62 -9.22 6.93
C ILE A 13 -1.19 -7.75 6.89
N ASP A 14 -0.19 -7.44 6.07
CA ASP A 14 0.37 -6.10 6.02
C ASP A 14 -0.59 -5.10 5.34
N ALA A 15 -1.29 -5.53 4.29
CA ALA A 15 -2.39 -4.75 3.73
C ALA A 15 -3.51 -4.52 4.76
N PHE A 16 -3.79 -5.52 5.61
CA PHE A 16 -4.82 -5.40 6.65
C PHE A 16 -4.45 -4.33 7.68
N PHE A 17 -3.21 -4.36 8.20
CA PHE A 17 -2.76 -3.35 9.14
C PHE A 17 -2.71 -1.94 8.53
N LEU A 18 -2.34 -1.82 7.26
CA LEU A 18 -2.39 -0.55 6.56
C LEU A 18 -3.81 0.00 6.50
N VAL A 19 -4.78 -0.80 6.04
CA VAL A 19 -6.17 -0.34 5.92
C VAL A 19 -6.80 -0.12 7.30
N PHE A 20 -6.47 -0.95 8.28
CA PHE A 20 -6.91 -0.77 9.66
C PHE A 20 -6.40 0.55 10.25
N ALA A 21 -5.10 0.85 10.09
CA ALA A 21 -4.50 2.11 10.56
C ALA A 21 -5.21 3.32 9.95
N ILE A 22 -5.52 3.27 8.65
CA ILE A 22 -6.28 4.33 7.98
C ILE A 22 -7.71 4.43 8.55
N GLY A 23 -8.34 3.31 8.88
CA GLY A 23 -9.69 3.26 9.43
C GLY A 23 -9.84 3.88 10.80
N ILE A 24 -8.81 3.78 11.65
CA ILE A 24 -8.87 4.26 13.04
C ILE A 24 -8.17 5.61 13.25
N SER A 25 -7.36 6.07 12.28
CA SER A 25 -6.62 7.32 12.41
C SER A 25 -7.48 8.52 12.04
N SER A 26 -7.43 9.57 12.85
CA SER A 26 -8.14 10.83 12.62
C SER A 26 -7.29 12.04 13.05
N GLY A 27 -7.62 13.23 12.54
CA GLY A 27 -6.93 14.48 12.85
C GLY A 27 -5.61 14.69 12.09
N ASP A 28 -4.94 15.80 12.37
CA ASP A 28 -3.79 16.29 11.59
C ASP A 28 -2.56 15.37 11.63
N LEU A 29 -2.45 14.53 12.66
CA LEU A 29 -1.36 13.57 12.82
C LEU A 29 -1.64 12.20 12.18
N ALA A 30 -2.85 11.97 11.65
CA ALA A 30 -3.23 10.70 11.01
C ALA A 30 -2.23 10.24 9.91
N PRO A 31 -1.71 11.12 9.02
CA PRO A 31 -0.74 10.71 8.01
C PRO A 31 0.54 10.11 8.60
N PHE A 32 1.02 10.64 9.73
CA PHE A 32 2.21 10.12 10.41
C PHE A 32 1.96 8.75 11.05
N ALA A 33 0.78 8.55 11.66
CA ALA A 33 0.41 7.26 12.22
C ALA A 33 0.29 6.18 11.13
N ILE A 34 -0.39 6.49 10.03
CA ILE A 34 -0.55 5.59 8.87
C ILE A 34 0.81 5.25 8.27
N THR A 35 1.67 6.27 8.10
CA THR A 35 3.03 6.08 7.57
C THR A 35 3.89 5.28 8.53
N GLY A 36 3.79 5.50 9.84
CA GLY A 36 4.49 4.73 10.86
C GLY A 36 4.13 3.24 10.83
N VAL A 37 2.84 2.93 10.70
CA VAL A 37 2.38 1.54 10.52
C VAL A 37 2.89 0.96 9.21
N LEU A 38 2.80 1.70 8.10
CA LEU A 38 3.32 1.25 6.81
C LEU A 38 4.82 0.92 6.87
N ILE A 39 5.63 1.81 7.46
CA ILE A 39 7.07 1.59 7.65
C ILE A 39 7.30 0.32 8.48
N ALA A 40 6.59 0.16 9.60
CA ALA A 40 6.72 -1.03 10.45
C ALA A 40 6.40 -2.32 9.68
N MET A 41 5.34 -2.33 8.86
CA MET A 41 4.98 -3.49 8.03
C MET A 41 6.01 -3.75 6.94
N ILE A 42 6.57 -2.73 6.30
CA ILE A 42 7.68 -2.90 5.33
C ILE A 42 8.86 -3.59 6.01
N PHE A 43 9.29 -3.14 7.18
CA PHE A 43 10.39 -3.80 7.91
C PHE A 43 10.05 -5.24 8.31
N ALA A 44 8.81 -5.48 8.72
CA ALA A 44 8.36 -6.80 9.15
C ALA A 44 8.22 -7.81 8.00
N GLY A 45 7.66 -7.41 6.86
CA GLY A 45 7.28 -8.34 5.78
C GLY A 45 8.14 -8.30 4.52
N ALA A 46 8.95 -7.24 4.29
CA ALA A 46 9.70 -7.08 3.03
C ALA A 46 10.64 -8.25 2.72
N HIS A 47 11.30 -8.80 3.75
CA HIS A 47 12.22 -9.93 3.58
C HIS A 47 11.51 -11.24 3.18
N ILE A 48 10.18 -11.31 3.33
CA ILE A 48 9.36 -12.48 2.98
C ILE A 48 8.66 -12.26 1.65
N SER A 49 7.87 -11.19 1.52
CA SER A 49 7.00 -10.95 0.36
C SER A 49 7.50 -9.90 -0.61
N GLY A 50 8.50 -9.10 -0.25
CA GLY A 50 8.93 -7.93 -1.02
C GLY A 50 8.15 -6.64 -0.69
N ALA A 51 7.22 -6.70 0.26
CA ALA A 51 6.44 -5.56 0.75
C ALA A 51 5.71 -4.78 -0.34
N HIS A 52 4.88 -5.48 -1.13
CA HIS A 52 4.14 -4.80 -2.19
C HIS A 52 2.96 -4.01 -1.61
N TYR A 53 2.15 -4.66 -0.77
CA TYR A 53 0.98 -4.17 -0.01
C TYR A 53 -0.05 -3.37 -0.82
N ASN A 54 0.12 -3.41 -2.13
CA ASN A 54 -0.57 -2.58 -3.08
C ASN A 54 -0.53 -3.23 -4.47
N PRO A 55 -1.67 -3.39 -5.17
CA PRO A 55 -1.68 -3.99 -6.50
C PRO A 55 -0.90 -3.15 -7.53
N ALA A 56 -0.93 -1.82 -7.42
CA ALA A 56 -0.19 -0.95 -8.33
C ALA A 56 1.33 -1.08 -8.12
N VAL A 57 1.78 -1.19 -6.86
CA VAL A 57 3.19 -1.45 -6.55
C VAL A 57 3.61 -2.81 -7.11
N THR A 58 2.77 -3.84 -6.94
CA THR A 58 3.03 -5.18 -7.50
C THR A 58 3.23 -5.14 -9.02
N VAL A 59 2.35 -4.44 -9.75
CA VAL A 59 2.47 -4.27 -11.19
C VAL A 59 3.71 -3.47 -11.55
N SER A 60 4.03 -2.39 -10.82
CA SER A 60 5.23 -1.59 -11.09
C SER A 60 6.52 -2.39 -10.90
N LEU A 61 6.60 -3.23 -9.86
CA LEU A 61 7.75 -4.10 -9.61
C LEU A 61 7.85 -5.22 -10.65
N PHE A 62 6.71 -5.72 -11.14
CA PHE A 62 6.69 -6.66 -12.26
C PHE A 62 7.21 -6.02 -13.56
N LEU A 63 6.73 -4.82 -13.91
CA LEU A 63 7.19 -4.08 -15.09
C LEU A 63 8.68 -3.71 -15.00
N ARG A 64 9.18 -3.46 -13.79
CA ARG A 64 10.61 -3.26 -13.50
C ARG A 64 11.44 -4.55 -13.60
N GLY A 65 10.81 -5.72 -13.69
CA GLY A 65 11.47 -7.03 -13.66
C GLY A 65 11.91 -7.47 -12.25
N SER A 66 11.45 -6.79 -11.21
CA SER A 66 11.75 -7.08 -9.79
C SER A 66 10.75 -8.02 -9.12
N ALA A 67 9.59 -8.28 -9.75
CA ALA A 67 8.60 -9.25 -9.28
C ALA A 67 8.28 -10.27 -10.39
N PRO A 68 8.17 -11.58 -10.08
CA PRO A 68 7.87 -12.59 -11.09
C PRO A 68 6.37 -12.58 -11.45
N VAL A 69 6.05 -12.79 -12.74
CA VAL A 69 4.66 -12.73 -13.26
C VAL A 69 3.67 -13.62 -12.50
N ARG A 70 4.14 -14.78 -12.02
CA ARG A 70 3.34 -15.75 -11.25
C ARG A 70 2.88 -15.22 -9.88
N GLU A 71 3.51 -14.16 -9.36
CA GLU A 71 3.16 -13.54 -8.08
C GLU A 71 2.17 -12.39 -8.26
N VAL A 72 2.10 -11.77 -9.44
CA VAL A 72 1.31 -10.56 -9.71
C VAL A 72 -0.18 -10.77 -9.42
N PHE A 73 -0.78 -11.79 -10.03
CA PHE A 73 -2.20 -12.05 -9.86
C PHE A 73 -2.56 -12.52 -8.44
N PRO A 74 -1.85 -13.49 -7.84
CA PRO A 74 -2.10 -13.90 -6.45
C PRO A 74 -1.94 -12.78 -5.42
N TYR A 75 -0.91 -11.93 -5.55
CA TYR A 75 -0.72 -10.76 -4.68
C TYR A 75 -1.89 -9.78 -4.83
N GLY A 76 -2.27 -9.50 -6.08
CA GLY A 76 -3.43 -8.66 -6.39
C GLY A 76 -4.72 -9.15 -5.71
N LEU A 77 -4.94 -10.47 -5.65
CA LEU A 77 -6.08 -11.06 -4.92
C LEU A 77 -5.93 -10.88 -3.40
N ALA A 78 -4.78 -11.24 -2.83
CA ALA A 78 -4.55 -11.15 -1.38
C ALA A 78 -4.75 -9.71 -0.86
N ILE A 79 -4.15 -8.73 -1.54
CA ILE A 79 -4.28 -7.31 -1.22
C ILE A 79 -5.68 -6.80 -1.56
N GLY A 80 -6.23 -7.22 -2.71
CA GLY A 80 -7.52 -6.77 -3.22
C GLY A 80 -8.69 -7.12 -2.30
N PHE A 81 -8.70 -8.31 -1.70
CA PHE A 81 -9.73 -8.69 -0.72
C PHE A 81 -9.73 -7.80 0.52
N VAL A 82 -8.53 -7.43 1.01
CA VAL A 82 -8.39 -6.53 2.15
C VAL A 82 -8.88 -5.13 1.80
N ILE A 83 -8.43 -4.59 0.66
CA ILE A 83 -8.86 -3.25 0.21
C ILE A 83 -10.38 -3.23 0.01
N PHE A 84 -10.97 -4.27 -0.58
CA PHE A 84 -12.40 -4.36 -0.77
C PHE A 84 -13.18 -4.35 0.55
N GLY A 85 -12.79 -5.20 1.52
CA GLY A 85 -13.42 -5.20 2.84
C GLY A 85 -13.18 -3.89 3.60
N GLY A 86 -11.98 -3.36 3.50
CA GLY A 86 -11.60 -2.09 4.12
C GLY A 86 -12.29 -0.88 3.50
N MET A 87 -12.61 -0.88 2.21
CA MET A 87 -13.39 0.18 1.57
C MET A 87 -14.79 0.29 2.19
N ILE A 88 -15.40 -0.84 2.53
CA ILE A 88 -16.72 -0.86 3.19
C ILE A 88 -16.64 -0.22 4.58
N LEU A 89 -15.55 -0.48 5.33
CA LEU A 89 -15.38 0.02 6.69
C LEU A 89 -14.86 1.47 6.76
N VAL A 90 -13.88 1.80 5.92
CA VAL A 90 -13.03 3.00 6.01
C VAL A 90 -13.40 4.04 4.95
N GLY A 91 -14.17 3.65 3.93
CA GLY A 91 -14.70 4.57 2.91
C GLY A 91 -15.38 5.81 3.49
N PRO A 92 -16.24 5.69 4.53
CA PRO A 92 -16.87 6.86 5.17
C PRO A 92 -15.90 7.78 5.92
N VAL A 93 -14.70 7.31 6.28
CA VAL A 93 -13.71 8.06 7.06
C VAL A 93 -12.74 8.81 6.14
N SER A 94 -12.16 8.12 5.17
CA SER A 94 -11.07 8.66 4.33
C SER A 94 -11.33 8.59 2.82
N GLY A 95 -12.54 8.16 2.40
CA GLY A 95 -12.84 7.89 0.99
C GLY A 95 -12.14 6.64 0.45
N ALA A 96 -11.45 5.88 1.31
CA ALA A 96 -10.66 4.72 0.96
C ALA A 96 -9.57 4.96 -0.12
N VAL A 97 -9.03 6.18 -0.19
CA VAL A 97 -8.06 6.57 -1.22
C VAL A 97 -6.64 6.18 -0.79
N PHE A 98 -6.32 4.89 -0.97
CA PHE A 98 -5.10 4.28 -0.41
C PHE A 98 -3.89 4.27 -1.37
N ASN A 99 -4.05 4.77 -2.60
CA ASN A 99 -3.01 4.78 -3.63
C ASN A 99 -3.39 5.76 -4.76
N PRO A 100 -2.41 6.37 -5.45
CA PRO A 100 -2.66 7.21 -6.63
C PRO A 100 -3.55 6.55 -7.69
N ALA A 101 -3.46 5.23 -7.89
CA ALA A 101 -4.31 4.48 -8.82
C ALA A 101 -5.78 4.45 -8.38
N VAL A 102 -6.06 4.38 -7.07
CA VAL A 102 -7.42 4.46 -6.52
C VAL A 102 -7.93 5.90 -6.63
N ALA A 103 -7.08 6.89 -6.33
CA ALA A 103 -7.41 8.30 -6.53
C ALA A 103 -7.79 8.61 -7.98
N ALA A 104 -7.03 8.08 -8.95
CA ALA A 104 -7.32 8.22 -10.37
C ALA A 104 -8.65 7.56 -10.75
N GLY A 105 -8.93 6.35 -10.23
CA GLY A 105 -10.20 5.67 -10.45
C GLY A 105 -11.41 6.44 -9.91
N LEU A 106 -11.28 7.04 -8.72
CA LEU A 106 -12.33 7.88 -8.13
C LEU A 106 -12.53 9.19 -8.89
N PHE A 107 -11.45 9.80 -9.38
CA PHE A 107 -11.52 10.97 -10.26
C PHE A 107 -12.25 10.66 -11.58
N VAL A 108 -11.94 9.53 -12.22
CA VAL A 108 -12.64 9.08 -13.45
C VAL A 108 -14.13 8.81 -13.18
N ARG A 109 -14.47 8.36 -11.98
CA ARG A 109 -15.87 8.16 -11.55
C ARG A 109 -16.57 9.45 -11.11
N SER A 110 -15.91 10.61 -11.24
CA SER A 110 -16.38 11.90 -10.73
C SER A 110 -16.73 11.88 -9.24
N ALA A 111 -16.06 11.02 -8.46
CA ALA A 111 -16.24 10.90 -7.01
C ALA A 111 -15.24 11.76 -6.20
N THR A 112 -14.21 12.30 -6.86
CA THR A 112 -13.21 13.22 -6.29
C THR A 112 -12.74 14.21 -7.35
N ASP A 113 -12.24 15.37 -6.94
CA ASP A 113 -11.75 16.40 -7.86
C ASP A 113 -10.25 16.29 -8.16
N LEU A 114 -9.79 17.07 -9.15
CA LEU A 114 -8.38 17.11 -9.57
C LEU A 114 -7.44 17.54 -8.43
N SER A 115 -7.91 18.39 -7.52
CA SER A 115 -7.18 18.81 -6.32
C SER A 115 -6.89 17.62 -5.40
N MET A 116 -7.90 16.78 -5.14
CA MET A 116 -7.76 15.57 -4.32
C MET A 116 -6.89 14.54 -5.02
N LEU A 117 -7.06 14.34 -6.34
CA LEU A 117 -6.18 13.48 -7.13
C LEU A 117 -4.71 13.92 -7.01
N GLY A 118 -4.45 15.22 -7.17
CA GLY A 118 -3.12 15.80 -7.04
C GLY A 118 -2.55 15.64 -5.63
N LEU A 119 -3.34 15.92 -4.60
CA LEU A 119 -2.94 15.81 -3.19
C LEU A 119 -2.58 14.37 -2.82
N TYR A 120 -3.46 13.40 -3.09
CA TYR A 120 -3.22 12.00 -2.78
C TYR A 120 -2.05 11.43 -3.57
N THR A 121 -1.87 11.87 -4.83
CA THR A 121 -0.72 11.45 -5.65
C THR A 121 0.59 11.99 -5.09
N ALA A 122 0.66 13.28 -4.79
CA ALA A 122 1.85 13.91 -4.23
C ALA A 122 2.21 13.33 -2.85
N ALA A 123 1.22 13.16 -1.97
CA ALA A 123 1.41 12.60 -0.63
C ALA A 123 1.91 11.15 -0.70
N SER A 124 1.33 10.31 -1.58
CA SER A 124 1.74 8.91 -1.72
C SER A 124 3.16 8.79 -2.30
N LEU A 125 3.53 9.64 -3.26
CA LEU A 125 4.89 9.66 -3.80
C LEU A 125 5.91 10.14 -2.76
N ALA A 126 5.59 11.20 -2.02
CA ALA A 126 6.45 11.72 -0.95
C ALA A 126 6.67 10.66 0.15
N GLY A 127 5.61 9.96 0.56
CA GLY A 127 5.69 8.84 1.50
C GLY A 127 6.56 7.69 0.97
N GLY A 128 6.41 7.32 -0.30
CA GLY A 128 7.24 6.30 -0.94
C GLY A 128 8.72 6.69 -1.00
N VAL A 129 9.02 7.95 -1.33
CA VAL A 129 10.40 8.48 -1.32
C VAL A 129 10.99 8.47 0.09
N ALA A 130 10.23 8.94 1.09
CA ALA A 130 10.67 8.92 2.48
C ALA A 130 10.96 7.50 2.98
N ALA A 131 10.10 6.52 2.66
CA ALA A 131 10.32 5.12 2.99
C ALA A 131 11.59 4.56 2.31
N ALA A 132 11.82 4.90 1.03
CA ALA A 132 13.02 4.51 0.33
C ALA A 132 14.29 5.10 0.97
N PHE A 133 14.27 6.37 1.37
CA PHE A 133 15.38 6.99 2.11
C PHE A 133 15.64 6.30 3.45
N VAL A 134 14.59 6.08 4.26
CA VAL A 134 14.72 5.38 5.55
C VAL A 134 15.31 3.98 5.34
N PHE A 135 14.86 3.26 4.32
CA PHE A 135 15.44 1.96 3.97
C PHE A 135 16.92 2.06 3.60
N LEU A 136 17.33 3.04 2.81
CA LEU A 136 18.73 3.24 2.44
C LEU A 136 19.62 3.54 3.67
N PHE A 137 19.13 4.29 4.65
CA PHE A 137 19.88 4.58 5.88
C PHE A 137 19.92 3.42 6.88
N THR A 138 18.93 2.53 6.85
CA THR A 138 18.82 1.40 7.79
C THR A 138 19.37 0.09 7.23
N LYS A 139 19.37 -0.06 5.91
CA LYS A 139 20.04 -1.16 5.21
C LYS A 139 21.54 -0.90 5.28
N GLY A 140 22.15 -1.26 6.41
CA GLY A 140 23.60 -1.23 6.58
C GLY A 140 24.27 -1.87 5.36
N GLU A 141 25.08 -1.10 4.66
CA GLU A 141 25.82 -1.59 3.51
C GLU A 141 26.76 -2.72 3.95
N LYS A 142 26.55 -3.90 3.38
CA LYS A 142 27.62 -4.81 2.95
C LYS A 142 27.30 -5.25 1.54
#